data_AF-A0A7H1QCA0-F1
#
_entry.id   AF-A0A7H1QCA0-F1
#
_cell.length_a   1.000
_cell.length_b   1.000
_cell.length_c   1.000
_cell.angle_alpha   90.00
_cell.angle_beta   90.00
_cell.angle_gamma   90.00
#
_symmetry.space_group_name_H-M   'P 1'
#
loop_
_entity.id
_entity.type
_entity.pdbx_description
1 polymer ?
#
loop_
_entity_poly.entity_id
_entity_poly.type
_entity_poly.pdbx_seq_one_letter_code
_entity_poly.pdbx_strand_id
1 'polypeptide(L)'
;MTVDDPTAGAPGGDKASADALYLGLRDGEAPLTREQASALVRAAHPAHSDVRACEACGSASTRPATWRRGFRIAECLACGFLWVDPMPTAQDMWAYYNKRTWKPYSPEVIRSKYAPSVAAVLANVPPGQSVLDVGCDHGHFAALLRDRGYDVAGSDIDGLALTYATEHYGLTVYQGDLPDIDFDRRFDAVTILSSLEHMVNPFHVVRAAARALRPGGVLLISTPRADGLVHTVSRRVFAPVLHAWEFLAPPSHLTYFGRGSLRAMLRRAGFATVTFSHQERDAAYRARELSETLTECPDAPGWAKATYPLLRHLRTPARLLDLGDMMLCVGRTPMPSAPGTEGP
;
A
#
# COMPACT_ATOMS: atom_id res chain seq x y z
N MET A 1 -24.87 -27.76 16.48
CA MET A 1 -24.44 -27.12 17.75
C MET A 1 -24.26 -25.65 17.44
N THR A 2 -24.90 -24.81 18.23
CA THR A 2 -25.00 -23.36 18.05
C THR A 2 -23.61 -22.74 17.99
N VAL A 3 -23.36 -21.97 16.93
CA VAL A 3 -22.11 -21.21 16.73
C VAL A 3 -22.21 -19.97 17.61
N ASP A 4 -21.31 -19.85 18.58
CA ASP A 4 -21.20 -18.68 19.44
C ASP A 4 -20.74 -17.44 18.63
N ASP A 5 -21.29 -16.29 19.02
CA ASP A 5 -21.04 -14.96 18.46
C ASP A 5 -19.56 -14.54 18.69
N PRO A 6 -18.75 -14.34 17.63
CA PRO A 6 -17.32 -14.05 17.75
C PRO A 6 -17.01 -12.55 17.94
N THR A 7 -17.97 -11.73 18.41
CA THR A 7 -17.71 -10.34 18.79
C THR A 7 -16.74 -10.17 19.98
N ALA A 8 -16.30 -11.27 20.61
CA ALA A 8 -15.30 -11.31 21.66
C ALA A 8 -13.86 -11.13 21.13
N GLY A 9 -13.55 -9.93 20.66
CA GLY A 9 -12.19 -9.53 20.25
C GLY A 9 -12.03 -8.06 19.86
N ALA A 10 -13.08 -7.25 19.95
CA ALA A 10 -12.99 -5.81 19.69
C ALA A 10 -12.22 -5.09 20.81
N PRO A 11 -11.28 -4.17 20.52
CA PRO A 11 -10.99 -3.10 21.46
C PRO A 11 -12.28 -2.30 21.63
N GLY A 12 -12.79 -2.22 22.87
CA GLY A 12 -14.10 -1.66 23.19
C GLY A 12 -14.32 -0.29 22.55
N GLY A 13 -15.25 -0.21 21.60
CA GLY A 13 -15.64 1.01 20.90
C GLY A 13 -17.15 1.06 20.73
N ASP A 14 -17.74 2.17 21.13
CA ASP A 14 -19.18 2.43 21.13
C ASP A 14 -19.80 2.23 19.74
N LYS A 15 -20.95 1.55 19.67
CA LYS A 15 -21.71 1.34 18.40
C LYS A 15 -22.09 2.65 17.70
N ALA A 16 -22.04 3.78 18.40
CA ALA A 16 -22.27 5.12 17.85
C ALA A 16 -21.15 5.62 16.90
N SER A 17 -19.98 4.96 16.86
CA SER A 17 -18.86 5.36 15.99
C SER A 17 -18.93 4.81 14.55
N ALA A 18 -19.93 3.99 14.21
CA ALA A 18 -19.99 3.27 12.94
C ALA A 18 -20.44 4.12 11.73
N ASP A 19 -21.08 5.27 11.98
CA ASP A 19 -21.73 6.11 10.95
C ASP A 19 -20.96 7.40 10.61
N ALA A 20 -19.86 7.67 11.30
CA ALA A 20 -18.98 8.82 11.04
C ALA A 20 -17.63 8.34 10.49
N LEU A 21 -17.63 7.65 9.34
CA LEU A 21 -16.40 7.21 8.68
C LEU A 21 -15.71 8.40 7.99
N TYR A 22 -14.99 9.17 8.81
CA TYR A 22 -13.85 10.04 8.51
C TYR A 22 -13.97 11.00 7.31
N LEU A 23 -14.12 12.30 7.63
CA LEU A 23 -14.08 13.44 6.68
C LEU A 23 -14.97 13.26 5.45
N GLY A 24 -16.26 13.03 5.73
CA GLY A 24 -17.31 12.89 4.74
C GLY A 24 -17.25 13.92 3.61
N LEU A 25 -17.29 13.39 2.38
CA LEU A 25 -18.00 13.88 1.20
C LEU A 25 -18.39 15.38 1.26
N ARG A 26 -17.43 16.24 0.92
CA ARG A 26 -17.71 17.64 0.61
C ARG A 26 -17.31 17.91 -0.83
N ASP A 27 -18.16 17.47 -1.76
CA ASP A 27 -17.98 17.81 -3.16
C ASP A 27 -18.38 19.28 -3.36
N GLY A 28 -17.48 20.08 -3.96
CA GLY A 28 -17.75 21.49 -4.32
C GLY A 28 -17.44 22.54 -3.25
N GLU A 29 -16.95 22.16 -2.05
CA GLU A 29 -16.47 23.13 -1.05
C GLU A 29 -15.00 23.52 -1.27
N ALA A 30 -14.62 24.70 -0.76
CA ALA A 30 -13.23 25.09 -0.70
C ALA A 30 -12.42 24.10 0.16
N PRO A 31 -11.17 23.78 -0.23
CA PRO A 31 -10.25 23.00 0.58
C PRO A 31 -10.19 23.42 2.04
N LEU A 32 -10.46 22.49 2.98
CA LEU A 32 -10.13 22.71 4.38
C LEU A 32 -8.62 22.92 4.56
N THR A 33 -8.29 23.87 5.43
CA THR A 33 -6.96 23.98 6.02
C THR A 33 -6.63 22.72 6.84
N ARG A 34 -5.37 22.57 7.21
CA ARG A 34 -4.94 21.41 8.00
C ARG A 34 -5.60 21.40 9.35
N GLU A 35 -5.64 22.56 9.96
CA GLU A 35 -6.24 22.81 11.26
C GLU A 35 -7.73 22.45 11.24
N GLN A 36 -8.46 22.83 10.19
CA GLN A 36 -9.89 22.49 10.04
C GLN A 36 -10.12 20.99 9.85
N ALA A 37 -9.38 20.34 8.95
CA ALA A 37 -9.54 18.90 8.71
C ALA A 37 -9.14 18.09 9.96
N SER A 38 -8.04 18.47 10.61
CA SER A 38 -7.61 17.95 11.92
C SER A 38 -8.67 18.13 13.00
N ALA A 39 -9.28 19.31 13.12
CA ALA A 39 -10.30 19.57 14.14
C ALA A 39 -11.54 18.67 13.96
N LEU A 40 -11.99 18.47 12.72
CA LEU A 40 -13.09 17.54 12.42
C LEU A 40 -12.74 16.11 12.81
N VAL A 41 -11.50 15.70 12.55
CA VAL A 41 -11.03 14.36 12.89
C VAL A 41 -10.86 14.18 14.39
N ARG A 42 -10.32 15.15 15.11
CA ARG A 42 -10.27 15.11 16.59
C ARG A 42 -11.67 15.09 17.20
N ALA A 43 -12.62 15.80 16.61
CA ALA A 43 -14.00 15.78 17.08
C ALA A 43 -14.63 14.39 16.92
N ALA A 44 -14.37 13.70 15.81
CA ALA A 44 -14.83 12.33 15.58
C ALA A 44 -14.01 11.27 16.34
N HIS A 45 -12.71 11.51 16.52
CA HIS A 45 -11.73 10.60 17.11
C HIS A 45 -10.81 11.37 18.07
N PRO A 46 -11.23 11.61 19.33
CA PRO A 46 -10.48 12.45 20.28
C PRO A 46 -9.05 11.97 20.60
N ALA A 47 -8.75 10.69 20.36
CA ALA A 47 -7.42 10.10 20.53
C ALA A 47 -6.49 10.28 19.30
N HIS A 48 -6.95 10.96 18.25
CA HIS A 48 -6.18 11.15 17.02
C HIS A 48 -5.00 12.12 17.20
N SER A 49 -3.88 11.88 16.49
CA SER A 49 -2.69 12.72 16.51
C SER A 49 -2.45 13.41 15.16
N ASP A 50 -2.39 14.75 15.18
CA ASP A 50 -2.48 15.63 14.02
C ASP A 50 -1.16 15.97 13.31
N VAL A 51 -0.02 15.53 13.85
CA VAL A 51 1.28 15.99 13.37
C VAL A 51 2.07 14.89 12.72
N ARG A 52 2.17 14.95 11.38
CA ARG A 52 3.12 14.13 10.64
C ARG A 52 4.00 15.03 9.78
N ALA A 53 5.26 15.16 10.19
CA ALA A 53 6.33 15.35 9.21
C ALA A 53 6.23 14.23 8.17
N CYS A 54 6.70 14.48 6.94
CA CYS A 54 6.59 13.52 5.85
C CYS A 54 7.15 12.15 6.28
N GLU A 55 6.30 11.12 6.29
CA GLU A 55 6.74 9.77 6.71
C GLU A 55 7.84 9.19 5.84
N ALA A 56 7.96 9.65 4.59
CA ALA A 56 8.97 9.17 3.66
C ALA A 56 10.35 9.80 3.91
N CYS A 57 10.46 11.11 4.17
CA CYS A 57 11.76 11.79 4.27
C CYS A 57 12.00 12.57 5.57
N GLY A 58 11.00 12.71 6.43
CA GLY A 58 11.07 13.49 7.68
C GLY A 58 10.91 15.00 7.51
N SER A 59 10.77 15.52 6.28
CA SER A 59 10.58 16.96 6.04
C SER A 59 9.24 17.46 6.60
N ALA A 60 9.24 18.63 7.22
CA ALA A 60 8.04 19.36 7.62
C ALA A 60 7.47 20.24 6.48
N SER A 61 8.16 20.35 5.34
CA SER A 61 7.73 21.17 4.21
C SER A 61 6.66 20.44 3.38
N THR A 62 5.40 20.77 3.65
CA THR A 62 4.24 20.13 3.03
C THR A 62 3.26 21.18 2.50
N ARG A 63 2.41 20.77 1.55
CA ARG A 63 1.31 21.60 1.04
C ARG A 63 0.08 20.76 0.73
N PRO A 64 -1.13 21.35 0.71
CA PRO A 64 -2.28 20.71 0.10
C PRO A 64 -2.01 20.42 -1.38
N ALA A 65 -2.27 19.18 -1.81
CA ALA A 65 -2.10 18.74 -3.19
C ALA A 65 -3.41 18.77 -3.95
N THR A 66 -4.48 18.16 -3.40
CA THR A 66 -5.83 18.12 -3.98
C THR A 66 -6.84 17.57 -2.96
N TRP A 67 -8.08 17.38 -3.39
CA TRP A 67 -9.15 16.67 -2.69
C TRP A 67 -9.75 15.57 -3.57
N ARG A 68 -10.21 14.47 -2.97
CA ARG A 68 -11.00 13.44 -3.64
C ARG A 68 -11.91 12.74 -2.63
N ARG A 69 -13.21 12.63 -2.93
CA ARG A 69 -14.23 11.95 -2.08
C ARG A 69 -14.26 12.46 -0.62
N GLY A 70 -14.09 13.77 -0.42
CA GLY A 70 -14.00 14.38 0.91
C GLY A 70 -12.63 14.25 1.62
N PHE A 71 -11.68 13.48 1.05
CA PHE A 71 -10.34 13.36 1.60
C PHE A 71 -9.41 14.40 0.99
N ARG A 72 -8.73 15.16 1.84
CA ARG A 72 -7.62 15.99 1.42
C ARG A 72 -6.37 15.15 1.25
N ILE A 73 -5.64 15.41 0.18
CA ILE A 73 -4.32 14.84 -0.07
C ILE A 73 -3.27 15.92 0.14
N ALA A 74 -2.28 15.66 1.00
CA ALA A 74 -1.10 16.49 1.18
C ALA A 74 0.07 15.99 0.31
N GLU A 75 0.99 16.90 0.00
CA GLU A 75 2.26 16.59 -0.69
C GLU A 75 3.45 17.10 0.11
N CYS A 76 4.50 16.28 0.18
CA CYS A 76 5.80 16.69 0.66
C CYS A 76 6.60 17.36 -0.47
N LEU A 77 7.04 18.60 -0.23
CA LEU A 77 7.80 19.37 -1.21
C LEU A 77 9.24 18.88 -1.38
N ALA A 78 9.76 18.09 -0.43
CA ALA A 78 11.13 17.58 -0.48
C ALA A 78 11.27 16.26 -1.28
N CYS A 79 10.28 15.37 -1.22
CA CYS A 79 10.38 14.03 -1.84
C CYS A 79 9.18 13.63 -2.70
N GLY A 80 8.15 14.46 -2.80
CA GLY A 80 6.95 14.19 -3.60
C GLY A 80 6.00 13.15 -3.02
N PHE A 81 6.22 12.68 -1.79
CA PHE A 81 5.30 11.76 -1.10
C PHE A 81 3.91 12.40 -0.94
N LEU A 82 2.86 11.62 -1.15
CA LEU A 82 1.48 12.07 -0.99
C LEU A 82 0.75 11.19 0.03
N TRP A 83 -0.12 11.80 0.82
CA TRP A 83 -0.91 11.07 1.82
C TRP A 83 -2.25 11.76 2.08
N VAL A 84 -3.21 10.99 2.56
CA VAL A 84 -4.47 11.49 3.12
C VAL A 84 -4.15 12.26 4.41
N ASP A 85 -4.58 13.52 4.48
CA ASP A 85 -4.24 14.44 5.58
C ASP A 85 -5.48 15.16 6.12
N PRO A 86 -5.88 14.95 7.38
CA PRO A 86 -5.29 14.04 8.37
C PRO A 86 -5.44 12.56 7.97
N MET A 87 -4.56 11.72 8.49
CA MET A 87 -4.50 10.29 8.22
C MET A 87 -5.58 9.54 9.03
N PRO A 88 -6.40 8.62 8.47
CA PRO A 88 -7.36 7.84 9.26
C PRO A 88 -6.72 7.05 10.41
N THR A 89 -7.50 6.72 11.46
CA THR A 89 -6.98 5.85 12.54
C THR A 89 -6.88 4.40 12.06
N ALA A 90 -6.07 3.59 12.76
CA ALA A 90 -6.02 2.16 12.51
C ALA A 90 -7.39 1.49 12.72
N GLN A 91 -8.19 1.97 13.68
CA GLN A 91 -9.54 1.48 13.94
C GLN A 91 -10.51 1.78 12.78
N ASP A 92 -10.42 2.97 12.19
CA ASP A 92 -11.23 3.34 11.01
C ASP A 92 -10.91 2.42 9.84
N MET A 93 -9.63 2.18 9.61
CA MET A 93 -9.18 1.29 8.53
C MET A 93 -9.58 -0.16 8.78
N TRP A 94 -9.46 -0.65 10.01
CA TRP A 94 -9.93 -1.98 10.39
C TRP A 94 -11.44 -2.13 10.12
N ALA A 95 -12.25 -1.14 10.51
CA ALA A 95 -13.68 -1.14 10.25
C ALA A 95 -14.01 -1.06 8.74
N TYR A 96 -13.21 -0.31 7.97
CA TYR A 96 -13.35 -0.23 6.51
C TYR A 96 -13.07 -1.58 5.83
N TYR A 97 -11.99 -2.27 6.21
CA TYR A 97 -11.61 -3.54 5.60
C TYR A 97 -12.52 -4.70 6.03
N ASN A 98 -12.93 -4.77 7.29
CA ASN A 98 -13.78 -5.86 7.79
C ASN A 98 -15.23 -5.82 7.31
N LYS A 99 -15.68 -4.70 6.73
CA LYS A 99 -16.99 -4.63 6.05
C LYS A 99 -16.97 -5.24 4.65
N ARG A 100 -15.80 -5.57 4.10
CA ARG A 100 -15.70 -6.04 2.71
C ARG A 100 -16.08 -7.51 2.61
N THR A 101 -17.04 -7.81 1.75
CA THR A 101 -17.34 -9.19 1.39
C THR A 101 -16.27 -9.72 0.45
N TRP A 102 -15.54 -10.74 0.88
CA TRP A 102 -14.58 -11.42 0.03
C TRP A 102 -15.28 -12.28 -1.03
N LYS A 103 -14.68 -12.33 -2.22
CA LYS A 103 -15.05 -13.27 -3.29
C LYS A 103 -13.78 -14.00 -3.74
N PRO A 104 -13.78 -15.35 -3.74
CA PRO A 104 -12.61 -16.10 -4.15
C PRO A 104 -12.24 -15.82 -5.61
N TYR A 105 -10.94 -15.69 -5.87
CA TYR A 105 -10.41 -15.68 -7.21
C TYR A 105 -10.29 -17.11 -7.75
N SER A 106 -10.45 -17.28 -9.06
CA SER A 106 -10.12 -18.55 -9.70
C SER A 106 -8.60 -18.78 -9.67
N PRO A 107 -8.12 -20.05 -9.69
CA PRO A 107 -6.68 -20.34 -9.72
C PRO A 107 -5.93 -19.68 -10.89
N GLU A 108 -6.59 -19.50 -12.03
CA GLU A 108 -6.02 -18.82 -13.19
C GLU A 108 -5.79 -17.32 -12.91
N VAL A 109 -6.78 -16.64 -12.33
CA VAL A 109 -6.67 -15.23 -11.94
C VAL A 109 -5.59 -15.05 -10.88
N ILE A 110 -5.50 -15.96 -9.91
CA ILE A 110 -4.45 -15.95 -8.88
C ILE A 110 -3.06 -16.03 -9.54
N ARG A 111 -2.83 -17.01 -10.41
CA ARG A 111 -1.55 -17.18 -11.10
C ARG A 111 -1.19 -15.96 -11.94
N SER A 112 -2.14 -15.45 -12.72
CA SER A 112 -1.91 -14.31 -13.60
C SER A 112 -1.63 -13.01 -12.81
N LYS A 113 -2.41 -12.74 -11.76
CA LYS A 113 -2.23 -11.58 -10.87
C LYS A 113 -0.83 -11.56 -10.23
N TYR A 114 -0.37 -12.70 -9.71
CA TYR A 114 0.86 -12.77 -8.93
C TYR A 114 2.10 -13.17 -9.72
N ALA A 115 1.99 -13.57 -10.99
CA ALA A 115 3.13 -13.97 -11.81
C ALA A 115 4.29 -12.93 -11.81
N PRO A 116 4.04 -11.61 -11.94
CA PRO A 116 5.11 -10.62 -11.88
C PRO A 116 5.81 -10.58 -10.51
N SER A 117 5.06 -10.71 -9.41
CA SER A 117 5.62 -10.72 -8.05
C SER A 117 6.40 -12.00 -7.76
N VAL A 118 5.92 -13.15 -8.25
CA VAL A 118 6.64 -14.42 -8.16
C VAL A 118 7.97 -14.34 -8.93
N ALA A 119 7.95 -13.81 -10.16
CA ALA A 119 9.17 -13.59 -10.93
C ALA A 119 10.15 -12.65 -10.22
N ALA A 120 9.65 -11.60 -9.57
CA ALA A 120 10.47 -10.69 -8.77
C ALA A 120 11.17 -11.38 -7.60
N VAL A 121 10.48 -12.26 -6.88
CA VAL A 121 11.09 -13.06 -5.79
C VAL A 121 12.13 -14.01 -6.35
N LEU A 122 11.81 -14.78 -7.39
CA LEU A 122 12.75 -15.72 -8.03
C LEU A 122 14.03 -15.04 -8.53
N ALA A 123 13.92 -13.79 -9.02
CA ALA A 123 15.07 -13.03 -9.50
C ALA A 123 15.95 -12.44 -8.38
N ASN A 124 15.42 -12.28 -7.17
CA ASN A 124 16.10 -11.54 -6.10
C ASN A 124 16.41 -12.37 -4.84
N VAL A 125 15.74 -13.50 -4.67
CA VAL A 125 15.78 -14.34 -3.48
C VAL A 125 16.13 -15.77 -3.91
N PRO A 126 17.25 -16.34 -3.43
CA PRO A 126 17.64 -17.71 -3.76
C PRO A 126 16.53 -18.73 -3.41
N PRO A 127 16.40 -19.83 -4.17
CA PRO A 127 15.45 -20.91 -3.84
C PRO A 127 15.68 -21.47 -2.43
N GLY A 128 14.61 -21.95 -1.78
CA GLY A 128 14.69 -22.56 -0.44
C GLY A 128 14.74 -21.55 0.72
N GLN A 129 14.80 -20.25 0.44
CA GLN A 129 14.91 -19.22 1.47
C GLN A 129 13.59 -18.94 2.18
N SER A 130 13.70 -18.35 3.38
CA SER A 130 12.54 -17.96 4.19
C SER A 130 11.97 -16.60 3.75
N VAL A 131 10.66 -16.53 3.55
CA VAL A 131 9.93 -15.33 3.08
C VAL A 131 8.79 -15.01 4.04
N LEU A 132 8.68 -13.74 4.45
CA LEU A 132 7.50 -13.21 5.12
C LEU A 132 6.70 -12.35 4.13
N ASP A 133 5.44 -12.72 3.87
CA ASP A 133 4.51 -11.94 3.07
C ASP A 133 3.62 -11.06 3.95
N VAL A 134 3.82 -9.74 3.88
CA VAL A 134 3.11 -8.76 4.72
C VAL A 134 1.90 -8.20 3.96
N GLY A 135 0.74 -8.29 4.60
CA GLY A 135 -0.55 -8.11 3.94
C GLY A 135 -0.82 -9.30 3.03
N CYS A 136 -0.64 -10.53 3.55
CA CYS A 136 -0.75 -11.75 2.74
C CYS A 136 -2.19 -12.09 2.35
N ASP A 137 -3.18 -11.40 2.94
CA ASP A 137 -4.59 -11.62 2.68
C ASP A 137 -4.92 -13.13 2.85
N HIS A 138 -5.70 -13.72 1.94
CA HIS A 138 -6.05 -15.15 1.91
C HIS A 138 -4.85 -16.10 1.62
N GLY A 139 -3.60 -15.61 1.60
CA GLY A 139 -2.39 -16.44 1.46
C GLY A 139 -2.09 -16.95 0.05
N HIS A 140 -2.81 -16.48 -0.98
CA HIS A 140 -2.66 -16.96 -2.36
C HIS A 140 -1.25 -16.79 -2.93
N PHE A 141 -0.61 -15.63 -2.68
CA PHE A 141 0.77 -15.39 -3.14
C PHE A 141 1.76 -16.27 -2.39
N ALA A 142 1.62 -16.36 -1.07
CA ALA A 142 2.45 -17.21 -0.22
C ALA A 142 2.39 -18.69 -0.65
N ALA A 143 1.19 -19.19 -0.99
CA ALA A 143 1.02 -20.54 -1.52
C ALA A 143 1.80 -20.75 -2.85
N LEU A 144 1.73 -19.80 -3.78
CA LEU A 144 2.46 -19.88 -5.06
C LEU A 144 3.99 -19.90 -4.88
N LEU A 145 4.51 -19.21 -3.87
CA LEU A 145 5.94 -19.24 -3.52
C LEU A 145 6.32 -20.56 -2.84
N ARG A 146 5.48 -21.07 -1.95
CA ARG A 146 5.71 -22.37 -1.31
C ARG A 146 5.74 -23.50 -2.34
N ASP A 147 4.86 -23.48 -3.34
CA ASP A 147 4.87 -24.45 -4.45
C ASP A 147 6.17 -24.41 -5.28
N ARG A 148 6.99 -23.36 -5.10
CA ARG A 148 8.33 -23.19 -5.70
C ARG A 148 9.46 -23.50 -4.72
N GLY A 149 9.15 -24.07 -3.56
CA GLY A 149 10.12 -24.52 -2.57
C GLY A 149 10.61 -23.44 -1.60
N TYR A 150 9.93 -22.29 -1.49
CA TYR A 150 10.22 -21.31 -0.44
C TYR A 150 9.55 -21.71 0.89
N ASP A 151 10.19 -21.36 2.00
CA ASP A 151 9.59 -21.42 3.34
C ASP A 151 8.85 -20.09 3.60
N VAL A 152 7.53 -20.09 3.52
CA VAL A 152 6.73 -18.86 3.52
C VAL A 152 5.85 -18.78 4.76
N ALA A 153 5.90 -17.63 5.43
CA ALA A 153 4.90 -17.22 6.42
C ALA A 153 4.17 -15.97 5.92
N GLY A 154 2.94 -15.77 6.40
CA GLY A 154 2.12 -14.60 6.08
C GLY A 154 1.81 -13.76 7.31
N SER A 155 1.58 -12.46 7.15
CA SER A 155 0.99 -11.63 8.19
C SER A 155 -0.10 -10.71 7.63
N ASP A 156 -1.20 -10.54 8.36
CA ASP A 156 -2.30 -9.65 8.00
C ASP A 156 -3.07 -9.19 9.26
N ILE A 157 -3.85 -8.12 9.16
CA ILE A 157 -4.76 -7.68 10.22
C ILE A 157 -6.10 -8.45 10.18
N ASP A 158 -6.48 -8.96 9.00
CA ASP A 158 -7.74 -9.67 8.77
C ASP A 158 -7.66 -11.14 9.24
N GLY A 159 -8.19 -11.41 10.42
CA GLY A 159 -8.22 -12.76 11.00
C GLY A 159 -9.02 -13.79 10.18
N LEU A 160 -10.04 -13.36 9.42
CA LEU A 160 -10.80 -14.29 8.57
C LEU A 160 -9.97 -14.72 7.36
N ALA A 161 -9.25 -13.78 6.73
CA ALA A 161 -8.34 -14.08 5.64
C ALA A 161 -7.20 -15.02 6.09
N LEU A 162 -6.64 -14.79 7.29
CA LEU A 162 -5.61 -15.65 7.88
C LEU A 162 -6.11 -17.04 8.25
N THR A 163 -7.37 -17.15 8.70
CA THR A 163 -8.01 -18.45 8.96
C THR A 163 -8.10 -19.26 7.67
N TYR A 164 -8.54 -18.64 6.57
CA TYR A 164 -8.54 -19.26 5.25
C TYR A 164 -7.12 -19.69 4.81
N ALA A 165 -6.12 -18.81 4.98
CA ALA A 165 -4.74 -19.13 4.61
C ALA A 165 -4.19 -20.34 5.38
N THR A 166 -4.56 -20.46 6.66
CA THR A 166 -4.18 -21.59 7.51
C THR A 166 -4.92 -22.86 7.13
N GLU A 167 -6.25 -22.82 6.99
CA GLU A 167 -7.06 -24.02 6.72
C GLU A 167 -6.87 -24.56 5.29
N HIS A 168 -6.77 -23.66 4.31
CA HIS A 168 -6.72 -24.05 2.90
C HIS A 168 -5.31 -24.32 2.42
N TYR A 169 -4.33 -23.56 2.93
CA TYR A 169 -2.94 -23.73 2.54
C TYR A 169 -2.07 -24.34 3.64
N GLY A 170 -2.47 -24.40 4.91
CA GLY A 170 -1.54 -24.81 5.98
C GLY A 170 -0.39 -23.81 6.14
N LEU A 171 -0.64 -22.54 5.87
CA LEU A 171 0.34 -21.47 5.98
C LEU A 171 0.59 -21.12 7.46
N THR A 172 1.84 -20.84 7.83
CA THR A 172 2.13 -20.19 9.12
C THR A 172 1.76 -18.72 9.02
N VAL A 173 0.91 -18.23 9.92
CA VAL A 173 0.37 -16.86 9.87
C VAL A 173 0.58 -16.09 11.18
N TYR A 174 0.80 -14.79 11.06
CA TYR A 174 0.89 -13.85 12.18
C TYR A 174 -0.18 -12.76 12.04
N GLN A 175 -1.10 -12.68 12.99
CA GLN A 175 -2.15 -11.66 12.96
C GLN A 175 -1.70 -10.37 13.64
N GLY A 176 -1.83 -9.22 12.97
CA GLY A 176 -1.56 -7.91 13.56
C GLY A 176 -1.04 -6.88 12.56
N ASP A 177 -0.85 -5.64 13.03
CA ASP A 177 -0.08 -4.64 12.29
C ASP A 177 1.42 -4.98 12.42
N LEU A 178 2.17 -4.96 11.31
CA LEU A 178 3.55 -5.44 11.26
C LEU A 178 4.47 -4.84 12.35
N PRO A 179 4.39 -3.54 12.71
CA PRO A 179 5.22 -2.96 13.77
C PRO A 179 5.03 -3.58 15.14
N ASP A 180 3.86 -4.19 15.39
CA ASP A 180 3.42 -4.74 16.67
C ASP A 180 3.53 -6.28 16.73
N ILE A 181 3.96 -6.91 15.63
CA ILE A 181 4.19 -8.36 15.58
C ILE A 181 5.62 -8.67 16.04
N ASP A 182 5.73 -9.49 17.07
CA ASP A 182 6.98 -10.11 17.48
C ASP A 182 7.17 -11.46 16.77
N PHE A 183 8.19 -11.52 15.91
CA PHE A 183 8.56 -12.75 15.21
C PHE A 183 9.53 -13.59 16.04
N ASP A 184 9.30 -14.89 16.07
CA ASP A 184 10.18 -15.90 16.65
C ASP A 184 11.45 -16.15 15.81
N ARG A 185 11.48 -15.67 14.57
CA ARG A 185 12.60 -15.81 13.63
C ARG A 185 12.81 -14.58 12.76
N ARG A 186 13.93 -14.58 12.04
CA ARG A 186 14.23 -13.61 10.95
C ARG A 186 14.16 -14.28 9.59
N PHE A 187 13.74 -13.52 8.60
CA PHE A 187 13.51 -13.96 7.23
C PHE A 187 14.63 -13.52 6.28
N ASP A 188 14.86 -14.29 5.23
CA ASP A 188 15.79 -13.92 4.15
C ASP A 188 15.17 -12.88 3.21
N ALA A 189 13.84 -12.92 3.06
CA ALA A 189 13.09 -11.92 2.34
C ALA A 189 11.78 -11.53 3.02
N VAL A 190 11.33 -10.29 2.77
CA VAL A 190 10.02 -9.77 3.13
C VAL A 190 9.37 -9.22 1.88
N THR A 191 8.11 -9.54 1.63
CA THR A 191 7.31 -8.98 0.54
C THR A 191 6.20 -8.09 1.09
N ILE A 192 5.95 -6.95 0.44
CA ILE A 192 4.80 -6.08 0.71
C ILE A 192 4.17 -5.74 -0.65
N LEU A 193 3.12 -6.46 -1.03
CA LEU A 193 2.61 -6.44 -2.40
C LEU A 193 1.24 -5.77 -2.51
N SER A 194 1.20 -4.56 -3.06
CA SER A 194 -0.04 -3.76 -3.17
C SER A 194 -0.73 -3.55 -1.82
N SER A 195 0.08 -3.44 -0.75
CA SER A 195 -0.39 -3.32 0.64
C SER A 195 0.14 -2.06 1.33
N LEU A 196 1.32 -1.56 0.94
CA LEU A 196 1.96 -0.44 1.64
C LEU A 196 1.18 0.87 1.51
N GLU A 197 0.54 1.11 0.37
CA GLU A 197 -0.31 2.27 0.09
C GLU A 197 -1.54 2.37 1.01
N HIS A 198 -1.95 1.25 1.60
CA HIS A 198 -3.12 1.13 2.47
C HIS A 198 -2.79 1.37 3.94
N MET A 199 -1.51 1.38 4.31
CA MET A 199 -1.08 1.39 5.70
C MET A 199 -1.06 2.82 6.25
N VAL A 200 -1.54 2.96 7.50
CA VAL A 200 -1.59 4.24 8.22
C VAL A 200 -0.18 4.76 8.53
N ASN A 201 0.78 3.86 8.81
CA ASN A 201 2.14 4.20 9.25
C ASN A 201 3.22 3.52 8.38
N PRO A 202 3.29 3.77 7.06
CA PRO A 202 4.16 3.02 6.15
C PRO A 202 5.63 3.06 6.53
N PHE A 203 6.14 4.15 7.14
CA PHE A 203 7.52 4.18 7.60
C PHE A 203 7.79 3.16 8.72
N HIS A 204 6.86 3.03 9.66
CA HIS A 204 6.98 2.09 10.77
C HIS A 204 6.91 0.65 10.28
N VAL A 205 6.07 0.38 9.29
CA VAL A 205 5.99 -0.92 8.60
C VAL A 205 7.32 -1.23 7.91
N VAL A 206 7.86 -0.32 7.10
CA VAL A 206 9.15 -0.54 6.41
C VAL A 206 10.28 -0.76 7.44
N ARG A 207 10.26 -0.04 8.56
CA ARG A 207 11.21 -0.25 9.66
C ARG A 207 11.02 -1.60 10.35
N ALA A 208 9.79 -2.07 10.50
CA ALA A 208 9.48 -3.40 11.05
C ALA A 208 9.91 -4.51 10.10
N ALA A 209 9.68 -4.37 8.79
CA ALA A 209 10.20 -5.27 7.76
C ALA A 209 11.73 -5.35 7.82
N ALA A 210 12.43 -4.22 7.98
CA ALA A 210 13.89 -4.21 8.19
C ALA A 210 14.31 -5.00 9.45
N ARG A 211 13.52 -4.93 10.54
CA ARG A 211 13.79 -5.73 11.76
C ARG A 211 13.47 -7.21 11.58
N ALA A 212 12.49 -7.57 10.76
CA ALA A 212 12.14 -8.96 10.47
C ALA A 212 13.19 -9.63 9.54
N LEU A 213 13.96 -8.85 8.80
CA LEU A 213 14.99 -9.36 7.90
C LEU A 213 16.27 -9.80 8.64
N ARG A 214 16.94 -10.80 8.07
CA ARG A 214 18.34 -11.12 8.34
C ARG A 214 19.26 -10.05 7.74
N PRO A 215 20.51 -9.90 8.24
CA PRO A 215 21.54 -9.13 7.54
C PRO A 215 21.71 -9.62 6.09
N GLY A 216 21.81 -8.70 5.13
CA GLY A 216 21.81 -9.01 3.69
C GLY A 216 20.45 -9.42 3.09
N GLY A 217 19.40 -9.49 3.91
CA GLY A 217 18.04 -9.84 3.49
C GLY A 217 17.40 -8.81 2.57
N VAL A 218 16.32 -9.22 1.90
CA VAL A 218 15.69 -8.48 0.80
C VAL A 218 14.27 -8.06 1.15
N LEU A 219 13.96 -6.78 1.01
CA LEU A 219 12.59 -6.27 1.01
C LEU A 219 12.13 -6.03 -0.43
N LEU A 220 11.04 -6.67 -0.84
CA LEU A 220 10.38 -6.41 -2.12
C LEU A 220 9.05 -5.70 -1.88
N ILE A 221 8.87 -4.53 -2.48
CA ILE A 221 7.63 -3.75 -2.40
C ILE A 221 7.05 -3.59 -3.80
N SER A 222 5.78 -3.93 -3.96
CA SER A 222 4.99 -3.56 -5.13
C SER A 222 3.96 -2.52 -4.72
N THR A 223 3.89 -1.39 -5.42
CA THR A 223 2.91 -0.34 -5.13
C THR A 223 2.68 0.54 -6.37
N PRO A 224 1.51 1.19 -6.50
CA PRO A 224 1.28 2.21 -7.51
C PRO A 224 2.33 3.32 -7.48
N ARG A 225 2.69 3.79 -8.67
CA ARG A 225 3.73 4.80 -8.86
C ARG A 225 3.12 6.17 -9.13
N ALA A 226 3.13 7.02 -8.11
CA ALA A 226 2.57 8.37 -8.16
C ALA A 226 3.35 9.36 -9.06
N ASP A 227 4.65 9.11 -9.29
CA ASP A 227 5.52 9.87 -10.19
C ASP A 227 5.67 9.21 -11.57
N GLY A 228 4.81 8.25 -11.91
CA GLY A 228 4.71 7.69 -13.26
C GLY A 228 4.17 8.72 -14.26
N LEU A 229 4.39 8.51 -15.56
CA LEU A 229 4.02 9.50 -16.58
C LEU A 229 2.52 9.78 -16.58
N VAL A 230 1.70 8.72 -16.60
CA VAL A 230 0.24 8.85 -16.67
C VAL A 230 -0.31 9.48 -15.39
N HIS A 231 0.19 9.06 -14.22
CA HIS A 231 -0.19 9.69 -12.94
C HIS A 231 0.21 11.17 -12.89
N THR A 232 1.42 11.51 -13.32
CA THR A 232 1.92 12.89 -13.31
C THR A 232 1.10 13.78 -14.24
N VAL A 233 0.83 13.30 -15.47
CA VAL A 233 0.01 14.03 -16.45
C VAL A 233 -1.43 14.17 -15.95
N SER A 234 -2.04 13.08 -15.47
CA SER A 234 -3.39 13.10 -14.87
C SER A 234 -3.46 14.11 -13.73
N ARG A 235 -2.49 14.09 -12.81
CA ARG A 235 -2.42 14.99 -11.67
C ARG A 235 -2.19 16.45 -12.03
N ARG A 236 -1.24 16.74 -12.91
CA ARG A 236 -0.73 18.11 -13.14
C ARG A 236 -1.50 18.86 -14.23
N VAL A 237 -2.12 18.13 -15.16
CA VAL A 237 -2.80 18.71 -16.32
C VAL A 237 -4.31 18.50 -16.22
N PHE A 238 -4.74 17.26 -15.97
CA PHE A 238 -6.16 16.93 -16.05
C PHE A 238 -6.91 17.22 -14.76
N ALA A 239 -6.36 16.88 -13.60
CA ALA A 239 -7.03 17.09 -12.31
C ALA A 239 -7.40 18.56 -12.04
N PRO A 240 -6.59 19.58 -12.37
CA PRO A 240 -6.98 20.98 -12.20
C PRO A 240 -8.13 21.42 -13.12
N VAL A 241 -8.26 20.80 -14.30
CA VAL A 241 -9.24 21.16 -15.34
C VAL A 241 -10.54 20.36 -15.19
N LEU A 242 -10.41 19.09 -14.79
CA LEU A 242 -11.51 18.13 -14.72
C LEU A 242 -11.99 17.87 -13.30
N HIS A 243 -11.33 18.45 -12.30
CA HIS A 243 -11.55 18.20 -10.87
C HIS A 243 -11.54 16.70 -10.51
N ALA A 244 -10.84 15.90 -11.29
CA ALA A 244 -10.80 14.45 -11.16
C ALA A 244 -9.39 13.92 -11.36
N TRP A 245 -8.94 13.12 -10.42
CA TRP A 245 -7.69 12.37 -10.51
C TRP A 245 -8.00 10.90 -10.23
N GLU A 246 -8.26 10.09 -11.26
CA GLU A 246 -8.85 8.74 -11.07
C GLU A 246 -7.99 7.84 -10.18
N PHE A 247 -6.67 8.07 -10.15
CA PHE A 247 -5.74 7.25 -9.42
C PHE A 247 -5.69 7.52 -7.92
N LEU A 248 -6.39 8.56 -7.44
CA LEU A 248 -6.65 8.76 -6.03
C LEU A 248 -7.89 7.96 -5.64
N ALA A 249 -7.70 6.94 -4.83
CA ALA A 249 -8.76 6.06 -4.34
C ALA A 249 -8.86 6.06 -2.80
N PRO A 250 -8.90 7.21 -2.11
CA PRO A 250 -9.20 7.18 -0.68
C PRO A 250 -10.66 6.71 -0.44
N PRO A 251 -10.96 6.08 0.71
CA PRO A 251 -10.05 5.79 1.83
C PRO A 251 -9.21 4.52 1.63
N SER A 252 -9.37 3.74 0.55
CA SER A 252 -8.57 2.52 0.40
C SER A 252 -7.08 2.85 0.27
N HIS A 253 -6.69 3.78 -0.61
CA HIS A 253 -5.31 4.23 -0.74
C HIS A 253 -5.07 5.47 0.13
N LEU A 254 -4.30 5.29 1.20
CA LEU A 254 -3.96 6.34 2.15
C LEU A 254 -2.68 7.09 1.77
N THR A 255 -1.76 6.41 1.09
CA THR A 255 -0.45 6.95 0.73
C THR A 255 -0.10 6.62 -0.71
N TYR A 256 0.65 7.52 -1.36
CA TYR A 256 1.02 7.38 -2.77
C TYR A 256 2.50 7.69 -2.94
N PHE A 257 3.23 6.72 -3.49
CA PHE A 257 4.68 6.74 -3.56
C PHE A 257 5.18 7.07 -4.95
N GLY A 258 6.11 8.02 -5.04
CA GLY A 258 7.09 8.10 -6.13
C GLY A 258 8.39 7.39 -5.75
N ARG A 259 9.30 7.22 -6.73
CA ARG A 259 10.61 6.61 -6.50
C ARG A 259 11.43 7.38 -5.46
N GLY A 260 11.38 8.72 -5.53
CA GLY A 260 12.07 9.60 -4.60
C GLY A 260 11.61 9.38 -3.15
N SER A 261 10.30 9.40 -2.93
CA SER A 261 9.71 9.16 -1.60
C SER A 261 9.99 7.74 -1.07
N LEU A 262 9.80 6.69 -1.87
CA LEU A 262 10.02 5.33 -1.40
C LEU A 262 11.50 5.08 -1.10
N ARG A 263 12.41 5.60 -1.94
CA ARG A 263 13.85 5.56 -1.67
C ARG A 263 14.21 6.27 -0.36
N ALA A 264 13.69 7.47 -0.14
CA ALA A 264 13.95 8.21 1.10
C ALA A 264 13.47 7.43 2.33
N MET A 265 12.30 6.79 2.22
CA MET A 265 11.72 5.98 3.29
C MET A 265 12.60 4.77 3.63
N LEU A 266 12.98 3.99 2.61
CA LEU A 266 13.83 2.81 2.79
C LEU A 266 15.21 3.19 3.33
N ARG A 267 15.80 4.31 2.85
CA ARG A 267 17.08 4.80 3.36
C ARG A 267 17.00 5.17 4.84
N ARG A 268 15.95 5.89 5.25
CA ARG A 268 15.69 6.23 6.66
C ARG A 268 15.43 4.98 7.53
N ALA A 269 14.89 3.91 6.94
CA ALA A 269 14.67 2.65 7.62
C ALA A 269 15.92 1.74 7.69
N GLY A 270 17.06 2.16 7.11
CA GLY A 270 18.34 1.45 7.23
C GLY A 270 18.71 0.56 6.04
N PHE A 271 17.99 0.61 4.92
CA PHE A 271 18.34 -0.16 3.72
C PHE A 271 19.59 0.41 3.02
N ALA A 272 20.54 -0.46 2.69
CA ALA A 272 21.84 -0.14 2.10
C ALA A 272 21.81 0.05 0.59
N THR A 273 20.89 -0.62 -0.10
CA THR A 273 20.64 -0.42 -1.54
C THR A 273 19.14 -0.37 -1.79
N VAL A 274 18.74 0.43 -2.77
CA VAL A 274 17.34 0.57 -3.20
C VAL A 274 17.32 0.68 -4.72
N THR A 275 16.76 -0.32 -5.38
CA THR A 275 16.59 -0.37 -6.83
C THR A 275 15.11 -0.39 -7.20
N PHE A 276 14.81 0.05 -8.42
CA PHE A 276 13.45 0.12 -8.94
C PHE A 276 13.40 -0.53 -10.32
N SER A 277 12.28 -1.20 -10.59
CA SER A 277 11.89 -1.60 -11.93
C SER A 277 10.40 -1.38 -12.12
N HIS A 278 9.95 -1.31 -13.37
CA HIS A 278 8.53 -1.38 -13.67
C HIS A 278 8.00 -2.78 -13.37
N GLN A 279 6.79 -2.85 -12.81
CA GLN A 279 6.07 -4.10 -12.64
C GLN A 279 4.82 -4.11 -13.51
N GLU A 280 4.65 -5.14 -14.32
CA GLU A 280 3.47 -5.25 -15.17
C GLU A 280 2.21 -5.55 -14.34
N ARG A 281 1.07 -4.99 -14.77
CA ARG A 281 -0.26 -5.38 -14.29
C ARG A 281 -0.91 -6.35 -15.27
N ASP A 282 -1.62 -7.34 -14.74
CA ASP A 282 -2.44 -8.28 -15.51
C ASP A 282 -3.44 -7.55 -16.44
N ALA A 283 -3.69 -8.12 -17.62
CA ALA A 283 -4.74 -7.73 -18.56
C ALA A 283 -6.13 -7.65 -17.93
N ALA A 284 -6.49 -8.57 -17.03
CA ALA A 284 -7.79 -8.55 -16.35
C ALA A 284 -7.95 -7.31 -15.44
N TYR A 285 -6.87 -6.91 -14.76
CA TYR A 285 -6.85 -5.69 -13.96
C TYR A 285 -7.02 -4.44 -14.83
N ARG A 286 -6.38 -4.43 -16.01
CA ARG A 286 -6.49 -3.32 -16.98
C ARG A 286 -7.93 -3.16 -17.50
N ALA A 287 -8.66 -4.25 -17.67
CA ALA A 287 -10.05 -4.24 -18.11
C ALA A 287 -11.01 -3.75 -17.01
N ARG A 288 -10.77 -4.14 -15.74
CA ARG A 288 -11.55 -3.64 -14.60
C ARG A 288 -11.35 -2.15 -14.39
N GLU A 289 -10.09 -1.70 -14.40
CA GLU A 289 -9.73 -0.29 -14.25
C GLU A 289 -10.46 0.56 -15.32
N LEU A 290 -10.50 0.11 -16.57
CA LEU A 290 -11.26 0.77 -17.64
C LEU A 290 -12.75 0.96 -17.31
N SER A 291 -13.38 -0.05 -16.70
CA SER A 291 -14.79 0.00 -16.30
C SER A 291 -15.01 1.01 -15.15
N GLU A 292 -14.08 1.06 -14.20
CA GLU A 292 -14.09 1.98 -13.07
C GLU A 292 -13.83 3.43 -13.53
N THR A 293 -12.85 3.67 -14.42
CA THR A 293 -12.56 5.00 -15.00
C THR A 293 -13.80 5.65 -15.62
N LEU A 294 -14.58 4.86 -16.38
CA LEU A 294 -15.75 5.34 -17.11
C LEU A 294 -16.93 5.66 -16.19
N THR A 295 -16.95 5.11 -14.98
CA THR A 295 -18.01 5.27 -14.00
C THR A 295 -17.69 6.31 -12.92
N GLU A 296 -16.41 6.58 -12.65
CA GLU A 296 -15.95 7.40 -11.52
C GLU A 296 -16.03 8.93 -11.67
N CYS A 297 -16.39 9.45 -12.85
CA CYS A 297 -16.45 10.89 -13.12
C CYS A 297 -17.83 11.33 -13.67
N PRO A 298 -18.91 11.24 -12.89
CA PRO A 298 -20.26 11.59 -13.34
C PRO A 298 -20.37 13.05 -13.82
N ASP A 299 -19.62 13.96 -13.19
CA ASP A 299 -19.69 15.41 -13.48
C ASP A 299 -18.67 15.90 -14.51
N ALA A 300 -17.80 15.02 -15.04
CA ALA A 300 -16.84 15.43 -16.05
C ALA A 300 -17.54 15.84 -17.36
N PRO A 301 -17.10 16.92 -18.03
CA PRO A 301 -17.61 17.32 -19.34
C PRO A 301 -17.53 16.17 -20.36
N GLY A 302 -18.46 16.08 -21.31
CA GLY A 302 -18.51 14.98 -22.28
C GLY A 302 -17.21 14.78 -23.08
N TRP A 303 -16.54 15.88 -23.46
CA TRP A 303 -15.24 15.82 -24.13
C TRP A 303 -14.13 15.25 -23.22
N ALA A 304 -14.20 15.50 -21.92
CA ALA A 304 -13.27 14.97 -20.94
C ALA A 304 -13.48 13.47 -20.74
N LYS A 305 -14.74 13.03 -20.63
CA LYS A 305 -15.11 11.60 -20.63
C LYS A 305 -14.63 10.87 -21.89
N ALA A 306 -14.57 11.54 -23.03
CA ALA A 306 -14.06 10.98 -24.27
C ALA A 306 -12.51 10.94 -24.35
N THR A 307 -11.83 11.94 -23.80
CA THR A 307 -10.36 12.10 -23.92
C THR A 307 -9.58 11.49 -22.76
N TYR A 308 -10.15 11.45 -21.56
CA TYR A 308 -9.53 10.89 -20.37
C TYR A 308 -9.19 9.40 -20.50
N PRO A 309 -10.07 8.54 -21.08
CA PRO A 309 -9.71 7.16 -21.42
C PRO A 309 -8.55 7.06 -22.41
N LEU A 310 -8.27 8.10 -23.21
CA LEU A 310 -7.16 8.07 -24.17
C LEU A 310 -5.79 8.19 -23.49
N LEU A 311 -5.70 8.68 -22.26
CA LEU A 311 -4.45 8.69 -21.48
C LEU A 311 -3.89 7.29 -21.27
N ARG A 312 -4.74 6.25 -21.33
CA ARG A 312 -4.29 4.86 -21.29
C ARG A 312 -3.34 4.51 -22.45
N HIS A 313 -3.46 5.19 -23.60
CA HIS A 313 -2.57 4.96 -24.74
C HIS A 313 -1.15 5.47 -24.47
N LEU A 314 -0.98 6.33 -23.46
CA LEU A 314 0.33 6.73 -22.95
C LEU A 314 0.96 5.64 -22.05
N ARG A 315 0.21 4.65 -21.58
CA ARG A 315 0.74 3.60 -20.69
C ARG A 315 1.77 2.73 -21.38
N THR A 316 1.48 2.24 -22.58
CA THR A 316 2.44 1.40 -23.33
C THR A 316 3.77 2.11 -23.57
N PRO A 317 3.83 3.33 -24.13
CA PRO A 317 5.10 4.04 -24.27
C PRO A 317 5.72 4.42 -22.92
N ALA A 318 4.92 4.79 -21.91
CA ALA A 318 5.45 5.04 -20.57
C ALA A 318 6.16 3.80 -19.99
N ARG A 319 5.63 2.60 -20.19
CA ARG A 319 6.25 1.35 -19.73
C ARG A 319 7.59 1.09 -20.39
N LEU A 320 7.67 1.27 -21.71
CA LEU A 320 8.92 1.09 -22.47
C LEU A 320 10.02 2.03 -22.00
N LEU A 321 9.64 3.17 -21.40
CA LEU A 321 10.54 4.16 -20.83
C LEU A 321 10.71 4.03 -19.31
N ASP A 322 10.21 2.96 -18.69
CA ASP A 322 10.23 2.74 -17.24
C ASP A 322 9.56 3.89 -16.46
N LEU A 323 8.44 4.39 -16.98
CA LEU A 323 7.57 5.44 -16.44
C LEU A 323 6.13 4.95 -16.19
N GLY A 324 5.92 3.62 -16.14
CA GLY A 324 4.61 3.01 -15.93
C GLY A 324 4.03 3.22 -14.52
N ASP A 325 2.79 2.78 -14.34
CA ASP A 325 1.92 3.13 -13.19
C ASP A 325 2.11 2.24 -11.95
N MET A 326 2.92 1.20 -12.06
CA MET A 326 3.34 0.35 -10.95
C MET A 326 4.86 0.31 -10.89
N MET A 327 5.39 0.21 -9.69
CA MET A 327 6.80 -0.03 -9.48
C MET A 327 7.01 -1.22 -8.55
N LEU A 328 8.04 -1.99 -8.87
CA LEU A 328 8.69 -2.89 -7.94
C LEU A 328 9.90 -2.15 -7.37
N CYS A 329 10.01 -2.15 -6.05
CA CYS A 329 11.14 -1.64 -5.31
C CYS A 329 11.83 -2.79 -4.58
N VAL A 330 13.15 -2.90 -4.73
CA VAL A 330 13.95 -3.89 -4.02
C VAL A 330 14.92 -3.16 -3.09
N GLY A 331 14.72 -3.32 -1.79
CA GLY A 331 15.63 -2.87 -0.74
C GLY A 331 16.48 -4.01 -0.23
N ARG A 332 17.78 -3.78 0.04
CA ARG A 332 18.62 -4.75 0.74
C ARG A 332 19.16 -4.18 2.04
N THR A 333 19.10 -4.95 3.12
CA THR A 333 19.74 -4.58 4.39
C THR A 333 21.27 -4.63 4.22
N PRO A 334 22.04 -3.93 5.05
CA PRO A 334 23.49 -4.02 5.03
C PRO A 334 23.95 -5.48 5.19
N MET A 335 24.99 -5.86 4.46
CA MET A 335 25.71 -7.10 4.75
C MET A 335 26.37 -6.98 6.13
N PRO A 336 26.49 -8.08 6.89
CA PRO A 336 27.34 -8.06 8.07
C PRO A 336 28.75 -7.65 7.64
N SER A 337 29.38 -6.74 8.38
CA SER A 337 30.79 -6.43 8.19
C SER A 337 31.58 -7.74 8.28
N ALA A 338 32.43 -8.01 7.30
CA ALA A 338 33.35 -9.14 7.39
C ALA A 338 34.09 -9.05 8.73
N PRO A 339 34.25 -10.17 9.48
CA PRO A 339 35.03 -10.14 10.70
C PRO A 339 36.40 -9.55 10.35
N GLY A 340 36.74 -8.46 11.03
CA GLY A 340 37.94 -7.70 10.74
C GLY A 340 39.14 -8.63 10.71
N THR A 341 39.94 -8.52 9.65
CA THR A 341 41.33 -8.89 9.75
C THR A 341 41.93 -7.98 10.82
N GLU A 342 41.92 -8.43 12.07
CA GLU A 342 42.85 -7.94 13.07
C GLU A 342 44.24 -8.17 12.46
N GLY A 343 44.83 -7.08 11.97
CA GLY A 343 46.20 -7.09 11.49
C GLY A 343 47.14 -7.43 12.67
N PRO A 344 48.24 -8.15 12.39
CA PRO A 344 49.17 -8.62 13.41
C PRO A 344 49.79 -7.50 14.25
#